data_AF-A0A0S9QAQ4-F1
#
_entry.id   AF-A0A0S9QAQ4-F1
#
_cell.length_a   1.000
_cell.length_b   1.000
_cell.length_c   1.000
_cell.angle_alpha   90.00
_cell.angle_beta   90.00
_cell.angle_gamma   90.00
#
_symmetry.space_group_name_H-M   'P 1'
#
loop_
_entity.id
_entity.type
_entity.pdbx_description
1 polymer ?
#
loop_
_entity_poly.entity_id
_entity_poly.type
_entity_poly.pdbx_seq_one_letter_code
_entity_poly.pdbx_strand_id
1 'polypeptide(L)'
;MTLLALLVGCSDDDSASDGAASRGGATTSATPAPSDPGTPSGSDEGAPSQDSAPAPGAPDAAVPGACRQVVLGIDAFNLGDYEETVRRFEEAVPLAREAVDDDPTTDAADLLEAVEYYAELAPEDYLGAAATSPDFARYKEITLGQCAAVGAGRPVQSEPPGQLA
;
A
#
# COMPACT_ATOMS: atom_id res chain seq x y z
N MET A 1 -10.10 41.97 -28.75
CA MET A 1 -8.94 41.65 -29.61
C MET A 1 -7.74 42.41 -29.09
N THR A 2 -7.00 41.79 -28.18
CA THR A 2 -5.68 42.28 -27.76
C THR A 2 -4.75 41.08 -27.71
N LEU A 3 -3.73 41.15 -28.55
CA LEU A 3 -2.67 40.19 -28.79
C LEU A 3 -1.43 40.69 -28.02
N LEU A 4 -0.80 39.88 -27.18
CA LEU A 4 0.58 40.07 -26.68
C LEU A 4 1.05 38.70 -26.14
N ALA A 5 1.80 37.91 -26.89
CA ALA A 5 3.24 37.96 -27.15
C ALA A 5 4.07 37.15 -26.12
N LEU A 6 4.71 36.12 -26.67
CA LEU A 6 5.66 35.16 -26.12
C LEU A 6 6.76 35.77 -25.25
N LEU A 7 7.10 35.07 -24.15
CA LEU A 7 8.46 35.02 -23.63
C LEU A 7 8.90 33.57 -23.43
N VAL A 8 9.76 33.15 -24.34
CA VAL A 8 10.71 32.04 -24.26
C VAL A 8 11.65 32.28 -23.08
N GLY A 9 11.85 31.25 -22.27
CA GLY A 9 12.92 31.19 -21.26
C GLY A 9 13.51 29.80 -21.22
N CYS A 10 14.49 29.53 -22.07
CA CYS A 10 15.41 28.40 -21.93
C CYS A 10 16.42 28.75 -20.83
N SER A 11 16.67 27.82 -19.90
CA SER A 11 17.90 27.80 -19.11
C SER A 11 18.26 26.34 -18.87
N ASP A 12 18.96 25.78 -19.84
CA ASP A 12 19.88 24.68 -19.69
C ASP A 12 20.98 25.09 -18.70
N ASP A 13 21.23 24.30 -17.65
CA ASP A 13 22.55 24.29 -16.99
C ASP A 13 23.00 22.84 -16.77
N ASP A 14 24.14 22.59 -17.39
CA ASP A 14 24.91 21.38 -17.55
C ASP A 14 25.72 21.12 -16.26
N SER A 15 25.70 19.90 -15.75
CA SER A 15 26.71 19.45 -14.79
C SER A 15 26.97 17.96 -14.96
N ALA A 16 27.82 17.68 -15.94
CA ALA A 16 28.42 16.38 -16.16
C ALA A 16 29.68 16.17 -15.30
N SER A 17 29.87 14.91 -14.93
CA SER A 17 31.15 14.17 -15.00
C SER A 17 32.06 14.00 -13.77
N ASP A 18 32.31 12.70 -13.56
CA ASP A 18 33.56 12.02 -13.19
C ASP A 18 34.03 11.96 -11.73
N GLY A 19 33.83 10.77 -11.15
CA GLY A 19 34.52 10.27 -9.97
C GLY A 19 34.89 8.80 -10.15
N ALA A 20 36.13 8.56 -10.56
CA ALA A 20 36.69 7.24 -10.84
C ALA A 20 37.10 6.45 -9.59
N ALA A 21 37.02 5.12 -9.74
CA ALA A 21 37.91 4.07 -9.20
C ALA A 21 38.04 3.85 -7.68
N SER A 22 37.73 2.62 -7.23
CA SER A 22 38.73 1.82 -6.49
C SER A 22 38.46 0.32 -6.54
N ARG A 23 39.55 -0.44 -6.57
CA ARG A 23 39.67 -1.90 -6.76
C ARG A 23 39.74 -2.63 -5.41
N GLY A 24 39.39 -3.92 -5.44
CA GLY A 24 39.85 -4.94 -4.47
C GLY A 24 38.71 -5.48 -3.59
N GLY A 25 38.60 -6.77 -3.30
CA GLY A 25 39.43 -7.92 -3.65
C GLY A 25 38.77 -9.19 -3.13
N ALA A 26 39.04 -10.28 -3.86
CA ALA A 26 39.41 -11.61 -3.36
C ALA A 26 38.59 -12.27 -2.22
N THR A 27 37.89 -13.34 -2.62
CA THR A 27 37.93 -14.71 -2.04
C THR A 27 37.67 -14.90 -0.54
N THR A 28 36.57 -15.60 -0.22
CA THR A 28 36.64 -16.75 0.70
C THR A 28 35.72 -17.87 0.22
N SER A 29 36.32 -19.02 -0.03
CA SER A 29 35.65 -20.31 -0.17
C SER A 29 35.31 -20.84 1.22
N ALA A 30 34.09 -21.33 1.43
CA ALA A 30 33.81 -22.34 2.44
C ALA A 30 32.57 -23.16 2.02
N THR A 31 32.74 -24.47 1.97
CA THR A 31 31.76 -25.53 1.71
C THR A 31 32.31 -26.77 2.45
N PRO A 32 31.54 -27.78 2.87
CA PRO A 32 30.19 -27.85 3.44
C PRO A 32 30.23 -28.56 4.83
N ALA A 33 29.07 -28.77 5.48
CA ALA A 33 28.93 -29.87 6.45
C ALA A 33 27.52 -30.50 6.38
N PRO A 34 27.41 -31.84 6.57
CA PRO A 34 26.20 -32.63 6.34
C PRO A 34 25.30 -32.82 7.57
N SER A 35 24.15 -33.44 7.28
CA SER A 35 22.96 -33.80 8.06
C SER A 35 23.15 -34.45 9.44
N ASP A 36 22.23 -34.15 10.35
CA ASP A 36 21.86 -34.99 11.49
C ASP A 36 20.34 -35.29 11.44
N PRO A 37 19.92 -36.57 11.39
CA PRO A 37 18.53 -36.96 11.59
C PRO A 37 18.29 -37.53 12.99
N GLY A 38 17.30 -36.96 13.68
CA GLY A 38 16.43 -37.71 14.59
C GLY A 38 16.64 -37.49 16.09
N THR A 39 15.58 -37.06 16.78
CA THR A 39 15.03 -37.75 17.97
C THR A 39 13.57 -37.30 18.15
N PRO A 40 12.60 -38.22 18.29
CA PRO A 40 11.20 -37.90 18.59
C PRO A 40 10.92 -37.93 20.10
N SER A 41 9.72 -37.43 20.45
CA SER A 41 8.91 -37.80 21.62
C SER A 41 8.93 -36.86 22.84
N GLY A 42 7.74 -36.39 23.22
CA GLY A 42 7.37 -36.17 24.61
C GLY A 42 6.49 -34.96 24.92
N SER A 43 5.19 -35.21 25.10
CA SER A 43 4.24 -34.56 26.04
C SER A 43 3.89 -33.09 25.78
N ASP A 44 2.67 -32.73 25.36
CA ASP A 44 1.41 -32.78 26.13
C ASP A 44 1.54 -32.17 27.53
N GLU A 45 1.45 -30.83 27.57
CA GLU A 45 0.98 -30.07 28.72
C GLU A 45 0.06 -28.96 28.21
N GLY A 46 -1.20 -29.01 28.64
CA GLY A 46 -2.28 -28.15 28.19
C GLY A 46 -1.97 -26.67 28.39
N ALA A 47 -2.02 -25.91 27.30
CA ALA A 47 -2.17 -24.48 27.35
C ALA A 47 -3.67 -24.15 27.46
N PRO A 48 -4.11 -23.31 28.42
CA PRO A 48 -5.47 -22.81 28.44
C PRO A 48 -5.73 -22.08 27.12
N SER A 49 -6.91 -22.32 26.57
CA SER A 49 -7.48 -21.61 25.42
C SER A 49 -7.14 -20.13 25.53
N GLN A 50 -6.15 -19.71 24.75
CA GLN A 50 -5.97 -18.30 24.44
C GLN A 50 -7.18 -17.97 23.59
N ASP A 51 -8.20 -17.46 24.26
CA ASP A 51 -8.99 -16.32 23.81
C ASP A 51 -8.19 -15.62 22.71
N SER A 52 -8.63 -15.81 21.46
CA SER A 52 -7.93 -15.30 20.28
C SER A 52 -7.96 -13.79 20.35
N ALA A 53 -7.01 -13.22 21.10
CA ALA A 53 -6.60 -11.86 20.94
C ALA A 53 -6.31 -11.67 19.44
N PRO A 54 -6.83 -10.61 18.81
CA PRO A 54 -6.47 -10.30 17.44
C PRO A 54 -4.94 -10.25 17.35
N ALA A 55 -4.38 -10.93 16.34
CA ALA A 55 -2.95 -10.91 16.11
C ALA A 55 -2.48 -9.45 16.00
N PRO A 56 -1.42 -9.03 16.72
CA PRO A 56 -0.86 -7.70 16.52
C PRO A 56 -0.32 -7.63 15.08
N GLY A 57 -1.00 -6.86 14.23
CA GLY A 57 -0.69 -6.73 12.80
C GLY A 57 -1.82 -7.08 11.82
N ALA A 58 -3.03 -7.42 12.29
CA ALA A 58 -4.21 -7.23 11.45
C ALA A 58 -4.51 -5.71 11.45
N PRO A 59 -4.64 -5.04 10.30
CA PRO A 59 -5.02 -3.62 10.29
C PRO A 59 -6.38 -3.53 10.99
N ASP A 60 -6.42 -2.85 12.14
CA ASP A 60 -7.67 -2.40 12.74
C ASP A 60 -8.35 -1.56 11.66
N ALA A 61 -9.39 -2.18 11.09
CA ALA A 61 -9.68 -2.03 9.68
C ALA A 61 -9.96 -0.58 9.32
N ALA A 62 -9.18 -0.06 8.36
CA ALA A 62 -9.57 1.09 7.56
C ALA A 62 -11.09 1.02 7.27
N VAL A 63 -11.80 2.12 7.53
CA VAL A 63 -13.27 2.14 7.54
C VAL A 63 -13.79 1.51 6.26
N PRO A 64 -14.66 0.47 6.33
CA PRO A 64 -15.09 -0.29 5.16
C PRO A 64 -15.64 0.56 4.02
N GLY A 65 -16.16 1.76 4.33
CA GLY A 65 -16.60 2.76 3.36
C GLY A 65 -15.45 3.38 2.56
N ALA A 66 -14.44 3.94 3.23
CA ALA A 66 -13.29 4.57 2.57
C ALA A 66 -12.54 3.56 1.70
N CYS A 67 -12.25 2.37 2.24
CA CYS A 67 -11.57 1.33 1.47
C CYS A 67 -12.36 0.82 0.28
N ARG A 68 -13.70 0.80 0.36
CA ARG A 68 -14.53 0.46 -0.81
C ARG A 68 -14.33 1.47 -1.93
N GLN A 69 -14.31 2.77 -1.61
CA GLN A 69 -14.10 3.81 -2.62
C GLN A 69 -12.68 3.76 -3.20
N VAL A 70 -11.67 3.54 -2.36
CA VAL A 70 -10.29 3.31 -2.81
C VAL A 70 -10.20 2.15 -3.81
N VAL A 71 -10.82 1.00 -3.53
CA VAL A 71 -10.82 -0.15 -4.45
C VAL A 71 -11.50 0.22 -5.77
N LEU A 72 -12.66 0.89 -5.74
CA LEU A 72 -13.35 1.34 -6.95
C LEU A 72 -12.51 2.35 -7.77
N GLY A 73 -11.78 3.25 -7.09
CA GLY A 73 -10.86 4.18 -7.74
C GLY A 73 -9.69 3.46 -8.41
N ILE A 74 -9.11 2.46 -7.74
CA ILE A 74 -8.05 1.62 -8.31
C ILE A 74 -8.57 0.82 -9.52
N ASP A 75 -9.79 0.29 -9.45
CA ASP A 75 -10.42 -0.41 -10.58
C ASP A 75 -10.62 0.52 -11.78
N ALA A 76 -11.10 1.76 -11.54
CA ALA A 76 -11.24 2.78 -12.57
C ALA A 76 -9.89 3.15 -13.21
N PHE A 77 -8.85 3.32 -12.38
CA PHE A 77 -7.49 3.60 -12.83
C PHE A 77 -6.96 2.48 -13.75
N ASN A 78 -7.18 1.22 -13.36
CA ASN A 78 -6.77 0.06 -14.16
C ASN A 78 -7.51 -0.04 -15.51
N LEU A 79 -8.72 0.52 -15.59
CA LEU A 79 -9.48 0.64 -16.84
C LEU A 79 -9.11 1.89 -17.67
N GLY A 80 -8.26 2.77 -17.13
CA GLY A 80 -7.87 4.03 -17.75
C GLY A 80 -8.92 5.15 -17.63
N ASP A 81 -9.89 5.01 -16.74
CA ASP A 81 -10.93 6.02 -16.46
C ASP A 81 -10.46 6.91 -15.29
N TYR A 82 -9.64 7.91 -15.61
CA TYR A 82 -8.99 8.77 -14.61
C TYR A 82 -9.97 9.77 -13.97
N GLU A 83 -10.99 10.20 -14.71
CA GLU A 83 -12.07 11.02 -14.17
C GLU A 83 -12.87 10.26 -13.10
N GLU A 84 -13.23 9.00 -13.38
CA GLU A 84 -13.86 8.13 -12.39
C GLU A 84 -12.90 7.86 -11.22
N THR A 85 -11.60 7.65 -11.49
CA THR A 85 -10.58 7.46 -10.45
C THR A 85 -10.59 8.60 -9.44
N VAL A 86 -10.47 9.85 -9.91
CA VAL A 86 -10.52 11.05 -9.05
C VAL A 86 -11.82 11.09 -8.27
N ARG A 87 -12.97 10.90 -8.93
CA ARG A 87 -14.27 10.96 -8.27
C ARG A 87 -14.38 9.97 -7.11
N ARG A 88 -13.82 8.76 -7.27
CA ARG A 88 -13.82 7.75 -6.20
C ARG A 88 -12.93 8.15 -5.03
N PHE A 89 -11.76 8.72 -5.29
CA PHE A 89 -10.91 9.23 -4.21
C PHE A 89 -11.52 10.44 -3.51
N GLU A 90 -12.18 11.36 -4.22
CA GLU A 90 -12.96 12.45 -3.62
C GLU A 90 -14.08 11.93 -2.70
N GLU A 91 -14.79 10.87 -3.11
CA GLU A 91 -15.80 10.19 -2.28
C GLU A 91 -15.18 9.50 -1.05
N ALA A 92 -13.90 9.11 -1.11
CA ALA A 92 -13.18 8.46 -0.01
C ALA A 92 -12.70 9.45 1.06
N VAL A 93 -12.33 10.68 0.69
CA VAL A 93 -11.83 11.71 1.62
C VAL A 93 -12.70 11.92 2.86
N PRO A 94 -14.02 12.21 2.76
CA PRO A 94 -14.83 12.44 3.95
C PRO A 94 -14.94 11.20 4.84
N LEU A 95 -14.90 10.00 4.26
CA LEU A 95 -14.97 8.73 5.00
C LEU A 95 -13.66 8.43 5.74
N ALA A 96 -12.51 8.72 5.10
CA ALA A 96 -11.21 8.59 5.75
C ALA A 96 -11.03 9.64 6.84
N ARG A 97 -11.58 10.85 6.67
CA ARG A 97 -11.56 11.88 7.71
C ARG A 97 -12.40 11.50 8.93
N GLU A 98 -13.61 10.98 8.71
CA GLU A 98 -14.45 10.43 9.79
C GLU A 98 -13.71 9.31 10.54
N ALA A 99 -12.99 8.45 9.82
CA ALA A 99 -12.17 7.40 10.44
C ALA A 99 -11.11 7.97 11.41
N VAL A 100 -10.41 9.03 11.00
CA VAL A 100 -9.39 9.70 11.83
C VAL A 100 -10.03 10.39 13.03
N ASP A 101 -11.20 11.01 12.85
CA ASP A 101 -11.92 11.67 13.92
C ASP A 101 -12.44 10.68 14.98
N ASP A 102 -12.90 9.50 14.55
CA ASP A 102 -13.39 8.43 15.43
C ASP A 102 -12.25 7.68 16.13
N ASP A 103 -11.18 7.34 15.41
CA ASP A 103 -10.01 6.63 15.93
C ASP A 103 -8.71 7.13 15.27
N PRO A 104 -7.97 8.07 15.92
CA PRO A 104 -6.83 8.76 15.33
C PRO A 104 -5.55 7.89 15.35
N THR A 105 -5.61 6.74 14.70
CA THR A 105 -4.46 5.85 14.49
C THR A 105 -3.57 6.37 13.36
N THR A 106 -2.31 5.93 13.35
CA THR A 106 -1.39 6.22 12.23
C THR A 106 -1.93 5.66 10.92
N ASP A 107 -2.53 4.46 10.93
CA ASP A 107 -3.09 3.86 9.72
C ASP A 107 -4.23 4.68 9.13
N ALA A 108 -5.15 5.19 9.98
CA ALA A 108 -6.24 6.05 9.53
C ALA A 108 -5.72 7.39 8.97
N ALA A 109 -4.70 7.98 9.61
CA ALA A 109 -4.08 9.21 9.13
C ALA A 109 -3.34 9.02 7.79
N ASP A 110 -2.59 7.92 7.63
CA ASP A 110 -1.90 7.57 6.40
C ASP A 110 -2.90 7.31 5.25
N LEU A 111 -4.04 6.68 5.55
CA LEU A 111 -5.10 6.50 4.57
C LEU A 111 -5.69 7.84 4.11
N LEU A 112 -5.97 8.75 5.06
CA LEU A 112 -6.49 10.08 4.75
C LEU A 112 -5.52 10.85 3.85
N GLU A 113 -4.23 10.88 4.20
CA GLU A 113 -3.18 11.53 3.39
C GLU A 113 -3.15 10.95 1.97
N ALA A 114 -3.23 9.63 1.85
CA ALA A 114 -3.24 8.95 0.55
C ALA A 114 -4.47 9.31 -0.31
N VAL A 115 -5.69 9.30 0.26
CA VAL A 115 -6.90 9.59 -0.51
C VAL A 115 -7.02 11.07 -0.87
N GLU A 116 -6.52 11.98 -0.02
CA GLU A 116 -6.44 13.41 -0.34
C GLU A 116 -5.46 13.65 -1.49
N TYR A 117 -4.27 13.03 -1.47
CA TYR A 117 -3.31 13.12 -2.57
C TYR A 117 -3.92 12.69 -3.91
N TYR A 118 -4.62 11.56 -3.95
CA TYR A 118 -5.25 11.08 -5.17
C TYR A 118 -6.42 11.98 -5.60
N ALA A 119 -7.24 12.46 -4.68
CA ALA A 119 -8.37 13.34 -4.99
C ALA A 119 -7.94 14.69 -5.59
N GLU A 120 -6.75 15.20 -5.21
CA GLU A 120 -6.23 16.48 -5.70
C GLU A 120 -5.52 16.39 -7.06
N LEU A 121 -5.19 15.17 -7.51
CA LEU A 121 -4.47 14.97 -8.76
C LEU A 121 -5.42 15.18 -9.96
N ALA A 122 -5.01 15.99 -10.93
CA ALA A 122 -5.78 16.17 -12.16
C ALA A 122 -5.85 14.85 -12.95
N PRO A 123 -7.00 14.50 -13.57
CA PRO A 123 -7.15 13.25 -14.33
C PRO A 123 -6.05 13.05 -15.40
N GLU A 124 -5.64 14.11 -16.09
CA GLU A 124 -4.58 14.09 -17.09
C GLU A 124 -3.18 13.77 -16.52
N ASP A 125 -2.95 14.03 -15.24
CA ASP A 125 -1.66 13.84 -14.57
C ASP A 125 -1.51 12.45 -13.93
N TYR A 126 -2.59 11.68 -13.81
CA TYR A 126 -2.60 10.37 -13.14
C TYR A 126 -1.57 9.40 -13.69
N LEU A 127 -1.49 9.27 -15.01
CA LEU A 127 -0.51 8.38 -15.66
C LEU A 127 0.93 8.83 -15.41
N GLY A 128 1.17 10.15 -15.49
CA GLY A 128 2.50 10.72 -15.25
C GLY A 128 2.94 10.51 -13.81
N ALA A 129 2.07 10.81 -12.85
CA ALA A 129 2.30 10.59 -11.44
C ALA A 129 2.50 9.10 -11.14
N ALA A 130 1.65 8.20 -11.66
CA ALA A 130 1.80 6.77 -11.45
C ALA A 130 3.15 6.22 -11.94
N ALA A 131 3.70 6.80 -13.01
CA ALA A 131 4.98 6.39 -13.58
C ALA A 131 6.20 6.98 -12.87
N THR A 132 6.10 8.17 -12.29
CA THR A 132 7.29 8.96 -11.90
C THR A 132 7.25 9.54 -10.49
N SER A 133 6.07 9.65 -9.86
CA SER A 133 5.91 10.27 -8.56
C SER A 133 6.30 9.32 -7.42
N PRO A 134 7.26 9.70 -6.55
CA PRO A 134 7.57 8.92 -5.35
C PRO A 134 6.40 8.90 -4.36
N ASP A 135 5.62 9.99 -4.29
CA ASP A 135 4.44 10.07 -3.43
C ASP A 135 3.35 9.11 -3.90
N PHE A 136 3.13 9.03 -5.21
CA PHE A 136 2.19 8.05 -5.78
C PHE A 136 2.62 6.62 -5.43
N ALA A 137 3.92 6.31 -5.51
CA ALA A 137 4.44 5.00 -5.14
C ALA A 137 4.20 4.68 -3.66
N ARG A 138 4.47 5.63 -2.76
CA ARG A 138 4.21 5.50 -1.31
C ARG A 138 2.72 5.26 -1.04
N TYR A 139 1.84 6.11 -1.54
CA TYR A 139 0.41 6.03 -1.27
C TYR A 139 -0.25 4.79 -1.90
N LYS A 140 0.34 4.26 -2.98
CA LYS A 140 -0.11 3.00 -3.57
C LYS A 140 0.16 1.83 -2.62
N GLU A 141 1.31 1.80 -1.96
CA GLU A 141 1.63 0.75 -0.99
C GLU A 141 0.69 0.80 0.22
N ILE A 142 0.40 2.01 0.73
CA ILE A 142 -0.55 2.23 1.84
C ILE A 142 -1.95 1.72 1.45
N THR A 143 -2.49 2.22 0.34
CA THR A 143 -3.86 1.89 -0.09
C THR A 143 -4.02 0.42 -0.45
N LEU A 144 -3.05 -0.19 -1.13
CA LEU A 144 -3.08 -1.63 -1.41
C LEU A 144 -2.92 -2.47 -0.15
N GLY A 145 -2.09 -2.06 0.81
CA GLY A 145 -1.89 -2.79 2.05
C GLY A 145 -3.12 -2.74 2.96
N GLN A 146 -3.64 -1.55 3.22
CA GLN A 146 -4.74 -1.35 4.17
C GLN A 146 -6.10 -1.78 3.60
N CYS A 147 -6.33 -1.63 2.28
CA CYS A 147 -7.63 -1.95 1.67
C CYS A 147 -7.69 -3.31 0.96
N ALA A 148 -6.61 -4.12 0.99
CA ALA A 148 -6.57 -5.44 0.37
C ALA A 148 -7.73 -6.36 0.82
N ALA A 149 -8.12 -6.30 2.09
CA ALA A 149 -9.19 -7.16 2.63
C ALA A 149 -10.56 -6.89 1.98
N VAL A 150 -10.81 -5.65 1.55
CA VAL A 150 -12.07 -5.24 0.90
C VAL A 150 -12.10 -5.70 -0.55
N GLY A 151 -10.97 -5.59 -1.27
CA GLY A 151 -10.85 -6.03 -2.67
C GLY A 151 -10.78 -7.56 -2.84
N ALA A 152 -10.23 -8.28 -1.87
CA ALA A 152 -10.05 -9.72 -1.94
C ALA A 152 -11.34 -10.54 -1.75
N GLY A 153 -12.48 -9.90 -1.46
CA GLY A 153 -13.78 -10.56 -1.29
C GLY A 153 -13.68 -11.80 -0.40
N ARG A 154 -13.01 -11.69 0.77
CA ARG A 154 -12.70 -12.86 1.59
C ARG A 154 -13.96 -13.72 1.76
N PRO A 155 -13.93 -15.01 1.38
CA PRO A 155 -15.02 -15.90 1.70
C PRO A 155 -15.16 -15.91 3.21
N VAL A 156 -16.39 -15.68 3.70
CA VAL A 156 -16.79 -16.07 5.06
C VAL A 156 -16.22 -17.46 5.29
N GLN A 157 -15.34 -17.58 6.28
CA GLN A 157 -14.82 -18.88 6.68
C GLN A 157 -16.03 -19.75 6.97
N SER A 158 -16.28 -20.71 6.08
CA SER A 158 -17.33 -21.68 6.26
C SER A 158 -16.96 -22.45 7.52
N GLU A 159 -17.67 -22.20 8.61
CA GLU A 159 -17.61 -23.02 9.82
C GLU A 159 -17.66 -24.50 9.41
N PRO A 160 -16.71 -25.35 9.84
CA PRO A 160 -16.82 -26.78 9.58
C PRO A 160 -18.06 -27.31 10.33
N PRO A 161 -19.01 -27.99 9.66
CA PRO A 161 -20.16 -28.56 10.32
C PRO A 161 -19.70 -29.78 11.10
N GLY A 162 -19.52 -29.65 12.41
CA GLY A 162 -19.23 -30.82 13.21
C GLY A 162 -18.76 -30.54 14.62
N GLN A 163 -19.66 -30.13 15.50
CA GLN A 163 -19.65 -30.60 16.89
C GLN A 163 -21.10 -30.75 17.39
N LEU A 164 -21.74 -31.85 16.95
CA LEU A 164 -22.74 -32.56 17.72
C LEU A 164 -22.09 -33.88 18.14
N ALA A 165 -21.65 -33.94 19.40
CA ALA A 165 -21.50 -35.17 20.17
C ALA A 165 -21.63 -34.84 21.65
#